data_AF-A0AAP5MAA7-F1
#
_entry.id   AF-A0AAP5MAA7-F1
#
_cell.length_a   1.000
_cell.length_b   1.000
_cell.length_c   1.000
_cell.angle_alpha   90.00
_cell.angle_beta   90.00
_cell.angle_gamma   90.00
#
_symmetry.space_group_name_H-M   'P 1'
#
loop_
_entity.id
_entity.type
_entity.pdbx_description
1 polymer ?
#
loop_
_entity_poly.entity_id
_entity_poly.type
_entity_poly.pdbx_seq_one_letter_code
_entity_poly.pdbx_strand_id
1 'polypeptide(L)'
;MIPLEIKEVVWLGDSRKNMQAFPKQVRIDMGAALMAAQCGETAAHVKPFKGVGSGVFEIAERYSKDAYRLIYAVQIGDHIYVLHAFQKKSKSGIATPKQDVDLIRKRYKEAQEHASHD
;
A
#
# COMPACT_ATOMS: atom_id res chain seq x y z
N MET A 1 28.87 8.34 -3.18
CA MET A 1 27.44 8.60 -3.44
C MET A 1 26.84 7.25 -3.81
N ILE A 2 26.06 6.63 -2.92
CA ILE A 2 25.38 5.37 -3.22
C ILE A 2 24.24 5.75 -4.19
N PRO A 3 24.07 5.08 -5.34
CA PRO A 3 22.91 5.34 -6.19
C PRO A 3 21.65 5.11 -5.36
N LEU A 4 20.75 6.10 -5.34
CA LEU A 4 19.38 5.90 -4.86
C LEU A 4 18.72 4.95 -5.84
N GLU A 5 18.77 3.65 -5.56
CA GLU A 5 17.98 2.66 -6.30
C GLU A 5 16.51 2.90 -5.96
N ILE A 6 15.81 3.49 -6.91
CA ILE A 6 14.37 3.70 -6.82
C ILE A 6 13.71 2.36 -7.18
N LYS A 7 13.16 1.69 -6.18
CA LYS A 7 12.45 0.43 -6.40
C LYS A 7 11.20 0.66 -7.24
N GLU A 8 10.96 -0.20 -8.23
CA GLU A 8 9.76 -0.11 -9.05
C GLU A 8 8.51 -0.49 -8.25
N VAL A 9 7.38 0.13 -8.60
CA VAL A 9 6.09 -0.17 -8.00
C VAL A 9 5.31 -1.13 -8.88
N VAL A 10 5.03 -2.32 -8.34
CA VAL A 10 4.13 -3.30 -8.94
C VAL A 10 2.74 -3.16 -8.33
N TRP A 11 1.73 -2.91 -9.17
CA TRP A 11 0.35 -2.73 -8.73
C TRP A 11 -0.43 -4.03 -8.91
N LEU A 12 -0.96 -4.58 -7.82
CA LEU A 12 -1.74 -5.82 -7.89
C LEU A 12 -3.24 -5.56 -8.07
N GLY A 13 -3.85 -6.33 -8.96
CA GLY A 13 -5.28 -6.26 -9.28
C GLY A 13 -5.75 -4.85 -9.65
N ASP A 14 -6.78 -4.36 -8.97
CA ASP A 14 -7.39 -3.06 -9.21
C ASP A 14 -6.81 -1.91 -8.37
N SER A 15 -5.74 -2.16 -7.61
CA SER A 15 -5.17 -1.20 -6.66
C SER A 15 -4.81 0.14 -7.29
N ARG A 16 -4.19 0.13 -8.50
CA ARG A 16 -3.86 1.37 -9.24
C ARG A 16 -5.10 2.15 -9.63
N LYS A 17 -6.11 1.45 -10.17
CA LYS A 17 -7.38 2.06 -10.60
C LYS A 17 -8.10 2.68 -9.40
N ASN A 18 -8.11 2.01 -8.26
CA ASN A 18 -8.74 2.51 -7.05
C ASN A 18 -7.99 3.73 -6.49
N MET A 19 -6.66 3.72 -6.45
CA MET A 19 -5.86 4.88 -6.05
C MET A 19 -6.09 6.08 -6.98
N GLN A 20 -6.22 5.85 -8.29
CA GLN A 20 -6.52 6.90 -9.27
C GLN A 20 -7.91 7.54 -9.08
N ALA A 21 -8.86 6.82 -8.49
CA ALA A 21 -10.20 7.32 -8.18
C ALA A 21 -10.27 8.16 -6.90
N PHE A 22 -9.18 8.25 -6.12
CA PHE A 22 -9.15 9.06 -4.90
C PHE A 22 -9.12 10.56 -5.20
N PRO A 23 -9.56 11.39 -4.23
CA PRO A 23 -9.41 12.84 -4.31
C PRO A 23 -7.96 13.22 -4.63
N LYS A 24 -7.77 14.31 -5.40
CA LYS A 24 -6.45 14.75 -5.87
C LYS A 24 -5.44 14.90 -4.72
N GLN A 25 -5.86 15.49 -3.60
CA GLN A 25 -4.99 15.69 -2.44
C GLN A 25 -4.51 14.34 -1.85
N VAL A 26 -5.44 13.40 -1.66
CA VAL A 26 -5.12 12.04 -1.18
C VAL A 26 -4.12 11.34 -2.11
N ARG A 27 -4.27 11.49 -3.43
CA ARG A 27 -3.32 10.89 -4.40
C ARG A 27 -1.92 11.48 -4.29
N ILE A 28 -1.81 12.80 -4.06
CA ILE A 28 -0.52 13.48 -3.89
C ILE A 28 0.17 12.98 -2.62
N ASP A 29 -0.55 12.97 -1.51
CA ASP A 29 0.02 12.62 -0.19
C ASP A 29 0.44 11.14 -0.15
N MET A 30 -0.42 10.24 -0.61
CA MET A 30 -0.09 8.82 -0.72
C MET A 30 1.03 8.55 -1.75
N GLY A 31 1.05 9.29 -2.85
CA GLY A 31 2.10 9.18 -3.87
C GLY A 31 3.47 9.60 -3.33
N ALA A 32 3.53 10.67 -2.53
CA ALA A 32 4.75 11.11 -1.87
C ALA A 32 5.26 10.07 -0.86
N ALA A 33 4.37 9.50 -0.05
CA ALA A 33 4.74 8.44 0.90
C ALA A 33 5.17 7.14 0.20
N LEU A 34 4.54 6.79 -0.92
CA LEU A 34 4.94 5.63 -1.72
C LEU A 34 6.30 5.87 -2.40
N MET A 35 6.57 7.08 -2.89
CA MET A 35 7.88 7.46 -3.44
C MET A 35 8.98 7.38 -2.36
N ALA A 36 8.71 7.81 -1.13
CA ALA A 36 9.65 7.62 -0.02
C ALA A 36 9.96 6.13 0.17
N ALA A 37 8.96 5.25 0.10
CA ALA A 37 9.16 3.80 0.16
C ALA A 37 10.01 3.27 -1.02
N GLN A 38 9.81 3.79 -2.23
CA GLN A 38 10.65 3.43 -3.39
C GLN A 38 12.13 3.79 -3.17
N CYS A 39 12.41 4.88 -2.46
CA CYS A 39 13.76 5.31 -2.08
C CYS A 39 14.33 4.58 -0.84
N GLY A 40 13.61 3.59 -0.29
CA GLY A 40 14.03 2.88 0.93
C GLY A 40 13.75 3.62 2.24
N GLU A 41 13.00 4.71 2.19
CA GLU A 41 12.57 5.48 3.36
C GLU A 41 11.17 5.05 3.83
N THR A 42 10.75 5.53 5.00
CA THR A 42 9.38 5.34 5.49
C THR A 42 8.85 6.67 6.01
N ALA A 43 7.82 7.20 5.34
CA ALA A 43 7.21 8.46 5.75
C ALA A 43 6.57 8.34 7.15
N ALA A 44 6.60 9.41 7.94
CA ALA A 44 6.27 9.38 9.37
C ALA A 44 4.83 8.93 9.69
N HIS A 45 3.88 9.08 8.76
CA HIS A 45 2.48 8.70 8.92
C HIS A 45 2.18 7.26 8.46
N VAL A 46 3.17 6.55 7.91
CA VAL A 46 3.07 5.15 7.51
C VAL A 46 3.20 4.23 8.71
N LYS A 47 2.38 3.17 8.76
CA LYS A 47 2.36 2.23 9.89
C LYS A 47 2.48 0.79 9.41
N PRO A 48 3.12 -0.11 10.17
CA PRO A 48 3.09 -1.54 9.86
C PRO A 48 1.65 -2.08 9.87
N PHE A 49 1.29 -2.85 8.85
CA PHE A 49 0.02 -3.54 8.74
C PHE A 49 0.14 -4.98 9.24
N LYS A 50 -0.53 -5.30 10.35
CA LYS A 50 -0.39 -6.59 11.03
C LYS A 50 -1.34 -7.65 10.47
N GLY A 51 -0.98 -8.92 10.65
CA GLY A 51 -1.87 -10.07 10.40
C GLY A 51 -1.91 -10.58 8.95
N VAL A 52 -0.95 -10.18 8.12
CA VAL A 52 -0.80 -10.61 6.73
C VAL A 52 0.55 -11.31 6.54
N GLY A 53 1.64 -10.57 6.70
CA GLY A 53 3.02 -11.02 6.53
C GLY A 53 3.99 -9.96 7.04
N SER A 54 5.29 -10.23 6.97
CA SER A 54 6.33 -9.23 7.24
C SER A 54 6.38 -8.17 6.14
N GLY A 55 6.89 -6.98 6.46
CA GLY A 55 7.13 -5.94 5.44
C GLY A 55 5.85 -5.35 4.83
N VAL A 56 4.67 -5.52 5.44
CA VAL A 56 3.43 -4.89 4.97
C VAL A 56 3.19 -3.60 5.73
N PHE A 57 2.87 -2.53 5.00
CA PHE A 57 2.68 -1.18 5.52
C PHE A 57 1.39 -0.57 5.01
N GLU A 58 0.87 0.37 5.79
CA GLU A 58 -0.35 1.13 5.52
C GLU A 58 -0.06 2.62 5.51
N ILE A 59 -0.46 3.28 4.42
CA ILE A 59 -0.64 4.73 4.32
C ILE A 59 -2.10 5.02 4.61
N ALA A 60 -2.38 5.89 5.58
CA ALA A 60 -3.74 6.22 5.99
C ALA A 60 -3.99 7.73 5.90
N GLU A 61 -4.79 8.13 4.92
CA GLU A 61 -5.17 9.53 4.71
C GLU A 61 -6.62 9.79 5.08
N ARG A 62 -6.89 11.00 5.54
CA ARG A 62 -8.26 11.51 5.74
C ARG A 62 -8.48 12.69 4.82
N TYR A 63 -9.61 12.69 4.14
CA TYR A 63 -10.03 13.81 3.31
C TYR A 63 -11.53 14.00 3.45
N SER A 64 -11.95 15.21 3.84
CA SER A 64 -13.33 15.48 4.25
C SER A 64 -13.77 14.51 5.36
N LYS A 65 -14.88 13.79 5.16
CA LYS A 65 -15.43 12.80 6.12
C LYS A 65 -14.91 11.39 5.89
N ASP A 66 -14.09 11.19 4.86
CA ASP A 66 -13.68 9.88 4.38
C ASP A 66 -12.26 9.53 4.80
N ALA A 67 -12.01 8.22 4.95
CA ALA A 67 -10.69 7.67 5.22
C ALA A 67 -10.24 6.78 4.07
N TYR A 68 -9.04 7.02 3.56
CA TYR A 68 -8.45 6.33 2.42
C TYR A 68 -7.23 5.56 2.90
N ARG A 69 -7.08 4.32 2.43
CA ARG A 69 -5.97 3.44 2.78
C ARG A 69 -5.27 2.96 1.53
N LEU A 70 -3.94 2.93 1.58
CA LEU A 70 -3.10 2.24 0.61
C LEU A 70 -2.22 1.26 1.38
N ILE A 71 -2.30 -0.01 1.01
CA ILE A 71 -1.55 -1.10 1.61
C ILE A 71 -0.50 -1.56 0.61
N TYR A 72 0.75 -1.59 1.05
CA TYR A 72 1.87 -2.02 0.22
C TYR A 72 2.80 -2.97 0.99
N ALA A 73 3.53 -3.80 0.26
CA ALA A 73 4.55 -4.68 0.79
C ALA A 73 5.92 -4.31 0.24
N VAL A 74 6.92 -4.41 1.11
CA VAL A 74 8.34 -4.30 0.82
C VAL A 74 9.02 -5.61 1.16
N GLN A 75 10.31 -5.75 0.84
CA GLN A 75 11.12 -6.93 1.14
C GLN A 75 10.58 -8.22 0.50
N ILE A 76 9.91 -8.08 -0.65
CA ILE A 76 9.52 -9.19 -1.53
C ILE A 76 10.24 -8.92 -2.85
N GLY A 77 11.36 -9.61 -3.11
CA GLY A 77 12.25 -9.27 -4.22
C GLY A 77 12.72 -7.80 -4.18
N ASP A 78 12.93 -7.22 -5.36
CA ASP A 78 13.42 -5.84 -5.52
C ASP A 78 12.33 -4.80 -5.83
N HIS A 79 11.06 -5.14 -5.58
CA HIS A 79 9.92 -4.28 -5.89
C HIS A 79 9.15 -3.80 -4.65
N ILE A 80 8.39 -2.71 -4.84
CA ILE A 80 7.34 -2.28 -3.92
C ILE A 80 6.00 -2.78 -4.48
N TYR A 81 5.31 -3.65 -3.75
CA TYR A 81 4.03 -4.19 -4.20
C TYR A 81 2.87 -3.43 -3.58
N VAL A 82 2.08 -2.71 -4.36
CA VAL A 82 0.81 -2.14 -3.86
C VAL A 82 -0.26 -3.22 -3.91
N LEU A 83 -0.67 -3.67 -2.73
CA LEU A 83 -1.62 -4.76 -2.56
C LEU A 83 -3.06 -4.27 -2.66
N HIS A 84 -3.38 -3.13 -2.06
CA HIS A 84 -4.76 -2.63 -2.05
C HIS A 84 -4.82 -1.12 -1.87
N ALA A 85 -5.81 -0.51 -2.48
CA ALA A 85 -6.17 0.89 -2.26
C ALA A 85 -7.68 0.97 -2.13
N PHE A 86 -8.18 1.47 -0.99
CA PHE A 86 -9.62 1.55 -0.74
C PHE A 86 -10.01 2.75 0.13
N GLN A 87 -11.23 3.24 -0.07
CA GLN A 87 -11.90 4.12 0.88
C GLN A 87 -12.54 3.24 1.96
N LYS A 88 -12.14 3.41 3.20
CA LYS A 88 -12.76 2.73 4.33
C LYS A 88 -14.15 3.33 4.58
N LYS A 89 -15.20 2.54 4.35
CA LYS A 89 -16.61 2.97 4.46
C LYS A 89 -17.31 2.61 5.79
N SER A 90 -16.64 1.93 6.75
CA SER A 90 -17.35 1.48 7.96
C SER A 90 -17.74 2.65 8.88
N LYS A 91 -18.98 2.63 9.37
CA LYS A 91 -19.53 3.60 10.34
C LYS A 91 -19.10 3.34 11.78
N SER A 92 -18.44 2.20 12.05
CA SER A 92 -17.90 1.86 13.37
C SER A 92 -16.55 1.14 13.25
N GLY A 93 -15.65 1.41 14.21
CA GLY A 93 -14.37 0.70 14.41
C GLY A 93 -13.15 1.28 13.68
N ILE A 94 -11.97 1.11 14.29
CA ILE A 94 -10.66 1.50 13.72
C ILE A 94 -10.12 0.41 12.76
N ALA A 95 -10.53 -0.85 12.95
CA ALA A 95 -10.07 -1.99 12.18
C ALA A 95 -10.46 -1.94 10.69
N THR A 96 -9.59 -2.53 9.85
CA THR A 96 -9.86 -2.78 8.43
C THR A 96 -10.88 -3.91 8.29
N PRO A 97 -11.91 -3.77 7.42
CA PRO A 97 -12.90 -4.82 7.21
C PRO A 97 -12.28 -6.16 6.82
N LYS A 98 -12.88 -7.27 7.26
CA LYS A 98 -12.35 -8.63 7.00
C LYS A 98 -12.14 -8.90 5.50
N GLN A 99 -13.07 -8.44 4.66
CA GLN A 99 -12.99 -8.61 3.20
C GLN A 99 -11.73 -7.93 2.61
N ASP A 100 -11.40 -6.73 3.08
CA ASP A 100 -10.17 -6.04 2.66
C ASP A 100 -8.93 -6.79 3.15
N VAL A 101 -8.93 -7.28 4.40
CA VAL A 101 -7.83 -8.09 4.95
C VAL A 101 -7.60 -9.37 4.14
N ASP A 102 -8.67 -10.08 3.79
CA ASP A 102 -8.59 -11.33 3.02
C ASP A 102 -8.08 -11.07 1.59
N LEU A 103 -8.50 -9.95 0.97
CA LEU A 103 -7.96 -9.53 -0.33
C LEU A 103 -6.47 -9.18 -0.26
N ILE A 104 -6.05 -8.44 0.78
CA ILE A 104 -4.64 -8.10 1.02
C ILE A 104 -3.81 -9.38 1.17
N ARG A 105 -4.28 -10.37 1.94
CA ARG A 105 -3.59 -11.67 2.08
C ARG A 105 -3.44 -12.42 0.78
N LYS A 106 -4.50 -12.44 -0.05
CA LYS A 106 -4.45 -13.07 -1.37
C LYS A 106 -3.37 -12.42 -2.24
N ARG A 107 -3.41 -11.09 -2.35
CA ARG A 107 -2.45 -10.33 -3.17
C ARG A 107 -1.02 -10.36 -2.61
N TYR A 108 -0.86 -10.48 -1.30
CA TYR A 108 0.47 -10.69 -0.71
C TYR A 108 1.11 -12.00 -1.20
N LYS A 109 0.34 -13.08 -1.31
CA LYS A 109 0.82 -14.34 -1.89
C LYS A 109 1.15 -14.20 -3.38
N GLU A 110 0.29 -13.51 -4.14
CA GLU A 110 0.56 -13.20 -5.55
C GLU A 110 1.87 -12.39 -5.72
N ALA A 111 2.17 -11.45 -4.82
CA ALA A 111 3.44 -10.72 -4.82
C ALA A 111 4.64 -11.64 -4.58
N GLN A 112 4.54 -12.58 -3.63
CA GLN A 112 5.60 -13.54 -3.35
C GLN A 112 5.85 -14.47 -4.54
N GLU A 113 4.78 -14.93 -5.19
CA GLU A 113 4.85 -15.73 -6.41
C GLU A 113 5.50 -14.94 -7.54
N HIS A 114 5.10 -13.68 -7.76
CA HIS A 114 5.70 -12.80 -8.78
C HIS A 114 7.21 -12.67 -8.59
N ALA A 115 7.66 -12.29 -7.39
CA ALA A 115 9.08 -12.14 -7.07
C ALA A 115 9.90 -13.44 -7.10
N SER A 116 9.24 -14.60 -7.13
CA SER A 116 9.94 -15.89 -7.27
C SER A 116 10.22 -16.25 -8.73
N HIS A 117 9.60 -15.53 -9.68
CA HIS A 117 9.73 -15.75 -11.12
C HIS A 117 10.33 -14.55 -11.88
N ASP A 118 10.64 -13.45 -11.18
CA ASP A 118 11.43 -12.32 -11.67
C ASP A 118 12.93 -12.65 -11.66
#